data_AF-O69456-F1
#
_entry.id   AF-O69456-F1
#
_cell.length_a   1.000
_cell.length_b   1.000
_cell.length_c   1.000
_cell.angle_alpha   90.00
_cell.angle_beta   90.00
_cell.angle_gamma   90.00
#
_symmetry.space_group_name_H-M   'P 1'
#
loop_
_entity.id
_entity.type
_entity.pdbx_description
1 polymer ?
#
loop_
_entity_poly.entity_id
_entity_poly.type
_entity_poly.pdbx_seq_one_letter_code
_entity_poly.pdbx_strand_id
1 'polypeptide(L)'
;MKKSKKIFITLCGIATTAILPVATISCNDDKLAEKNGKEKADAALKQANALAEELKKNPDYSKILETLNKEIAEATKSFKEAGSYGDYPAIISKLSAAVENAKNEQQKVDQANKKIADENQKIKEGAKELLKLSEKIQSFADTIALTITKLEGKKFQIDETFKKQLISTIELLNKKSVEVKTFATVNTIKKDFLLSELESFKEFNTSWLEKIVSEWEEVKKAWSKELAEIKADDDKKLAEENQKIQNGIAELSKLSKENSDLAKTIEETIAKLEKKFQIPKDFKEKLTSTIKLLNKKANEINTFVSTVSKKTEFVLEELESFKELNTLQFNEIKTEWAKVQEAWKDQLKEISTK
;
A
#
# COMPACT_ATOMS: atom_id res chain seq x y z
N MET A 1 19.10 25.05 -16.77
CA MET A 1 18.05 25.72 -17.59
C MET A 1 18.37 25.48 -19.06
N LYS A 2 17.42 25.09 -19.95
CA LYS A 2 16.70 25.98 -20.92
C LYS A 2 17.66 27.02 -21.56
N LYS A 3 17.87 27.26 -22.87
CA LYS A 3 17.18 27.07 -24.19
C LYS A 3 18.27 27.24 -25.31
N SER A 4 18.14 27.07 -26.64
CA SER A 4 17.13 26.51 -27.58
C SER A 4 17.76 26.35 -29.00
N LYS A 5 17.04 25.71 -29.95
CA LYS A 5 17.30 25.52 -31.40
C LYS A 5 17.40 26.79 -32.27
N LYS A 6 18.09 26.68 -33.44
CA LYS A 6 17.69 27.00 -34.86
C LYS A 6 18.95 26.86 -35.74
N ILE A 7 19.15 25.91 -36.67
CA ILE A 7 18.52 25.63 -38.00
C ILE A 7 18.35 26.86 -38.91
N PHE A 8 19.21 27.04 -39.93
CA PHE A 8 18.88 26.90 -41.38
C PHE A 8 20.09 27.18 -42.32
N ILE A 9 20.38 26.21 -43.21
CA ILE A 9 20.67 26.27 -44.68
C ILE A 9 20.77 27.71 -45.28
N THR A 10 21.73 28.11 -46.15
CA THR A 10 21.86 27.68 -47.57
C THR A 10 23.13 28.24 -48.28
N LEU A 11 23.52 27.57 -49.38
CA LEU A 11 24.61 27.70 -50.38
C LEU A 11 25.28 29.05 -50.75
N CYS A 12 26.55 28.91 -51.20
CA CYS A 12 27.24 29.51 -52.37
C CYS A 12 27.81 30.95 -52.39
N GLY A 13 28.91 31.07 -53.17
CA GLY A 13 29.69 32.28 -53.50
C GLY A 13 31.17 32.10 -53.11
N ILE A 14 32.20 32.46 -53.89
CA ILE A 14 32.34 33.33 -55.09
C ILE A 14 33.47 32.69 -55.96
N ALA A 15 33.26 32.39 -57.26
CA ALA A 15 33.68 33.15 -58.48
C ALA A 15 35.19 33.58 -58.52
N THR A 16 35.91 33.68 -59.64
CA THR A 16 35.68 34.43 -60.90
C THR A 16 36.70 33.99 -62.00
N THR A 17 36.64 34.25 -63.32
CA THR A 17 35.64 34.68 -64.33
C THR A 17 36.31 34.64 -65.72
N ALA A 18 35.67 34.10 -66.78
CA ALA A 18 35.94 34.46 -68.18
C ALA A 18 34.76 34.07 -69.09
N ILE A 19 34.36 34.93 -70.03
CA ILE A 19 33.23 34.70 -70.95
C ILE A 19 33.69 34.95 -72.40
N LEU A 20 33.21 34.09 -73.32
CA LEU A 20 32.67 34.34 -74.68
C LEU A 20 33.30 33.44 -75.77
N PRO A 21 32.57 33.10 -76.86
CA PRO A 21 31.12 33.09 -77.08
C PRO A 21 30.56 31.74 -77.62
N VAL A 22 29.25 31.72 -77.86
CA VAL A 22 28.39 30.64 -78.37
C VAL A 22 29.01 29.70 -79.44
N ALA A 23 28.96 28.38 -79.18
CA ALA A 23 28.97 27.34 -80.22
C ALA A 23 28.22 26.06 -79.78
N THR A 24 27.27 25.62 -80.61
CA THR A 24 26.78 24.24 -80.80
C THR A 24 26.48 23.34 -79.58
N ILE A 25 25.19 23.04 -79.39
CA ILE A 25 24.69 21.86 -78.66
C ILE A 25 25.23 20.58 -79.34
N SER A 26 25.85 19.66 -78.57
CA SER A 26 26.31 18.36 -79.09
C SER A 26 26.41 17.28 -77.99
N CYS A 27 25.45 16.33 -78.01
CA CYS A 27 25.51 14.92 -77.63
C CYS A 27 26.44 14.40 -76.48
N ASN A 28 26.73 15.19 -75.45
CA ASN A 28 27.55 14.75 -74.30
C ASN A 28 26.82 14.74 -72.94
N ASP A 29 25.70 15.45 -72.79
CA ASP A 29 25.01 15.56 -71.49
C ASP A 29 24.39 14.22 -71.05
N ASP A 30 23.81 13.43 -71.96
CA ASP A 30 23.23 12.12 -71.63
C ASP A 30 24.28 11.15 -71.08
N LYS A 31 25.47 11.10 -71.66
CA LYS A 31 26.58 10.26 -71.18
C LYS A 31 27.14 10.75 -69.84
N LEU A 32 27.09 12.06 -69.59
CA LEU A 32 27.51 12.62 -68.30
C LEU A 32 26.47 12.33 -67.21
N ALA A 33 25.18 12.40 -67.54
CA ALA A 33 24.07 12.01 -66.67
C ALA A 33 24.08 10.50 -66.37
N GLU A 34 24.27 9.66 -67.39
CA GLU A 34 24.41 8.20 -67.28
C GLU A 34 25.63 7.83 -66.41
N LYS A 35 26.78 8.47 -66.61
CA LYS A 35 27.98 8.26 -65.78
C LYS A 35 27.79 8.72 -64.33
N ASN A 36 27.24 9.91 -64.11
CA ASN A 36 26.96 10.43 -62.76
C ASN A 36 25.87 9.62 -62.05
N GLY A 37 24.88 9.10 -62.79
CA GLY A 37 23.87 8.17 -62.29
C GLY A 37 24.49 6.83 -61.89
N LYS A 38 25.37 6.28 -62.73
CA LYS A 38 26.13 5.05 -62.45
C LYS A 38 27.03 5.19 -61.22
N GLU A 39 27.83 6.25 -61.11
CA GLU A 39 28.70 6.44 -59.94
C GLU A 39 27.91 6.59 -58.63
N LYS A 40 26.75 7.25 -58.65
CA LYS A 40 25.82 7.31 -57.50
C LYS A 40 25.16 5.97 -57.21
N ALA A 41 24.78 5.21 -58.24
CA ALA A 41 24.20 3.88 -58.09
C ALA A 41 25.20 2.86 -57.52
N ASP A 42 26.43 2.85 -58.02
CA ASP A 42 27.51 1.99 -57.52
C ASP A 42 27.93 2.39 -56.10
N ALA A 43 27.90 3.68 -55.76
CA ALA A 43 28.07 4.16 -54.39
C ALA A 43 26.93 3.70 -53.45
N ALA A 44 25.68 3.87 -53.85
CA ALA A 44 24.52 3.40 -53.09
C ALA A 44 24.51 1.86 -52.93
N LEU A 45 24.87 1.11 -53.97
CA LEU A 45 25.02 -0.34 -53.91
C LEU A 45 26.15 -0.76 -52.98
N LYS A 46 27.29 -0.06 -53.00
CA LYS A 46 28.42 -0.33 -52.10
C LYS A 46 28.08 -0.01 -50.64
N GLN A 47 27.34 1.07 -50.39
CA GLN A 47 26.87 1.47 -49.07
C GLN A 47 25.83 0.49 -48.52
N ALA A 48 24.84 0.10 -49.34
CA ALA A 48 23.84 -0.89 -48.97
C ALA A 48 24.42 -2.30 -48.76
N ASN A 49 25.42 -2.72 -49.54
CA ASN A 49 26.15 -3.97 -49.30
C ASN A 49 26.97 -3.91 -47.99
N ALA A 50 27.56 -2.75 -47.65
CA ALA A 50 28.24 -2.58 -46.37
C ALA A 50 27.25 -2.66 -45.19
N LEU A 51 26.09 -2.00 -45.29
CA LEU A 51 25.02 -2.09 -44.30
C LEU A 51 24.42 -3.51 -44.20
N ALA A 52 24.36 -4.26 -45.31
CA ALA A 52 23.93 -5.66 -45.31
C ALA A 52 24.94 -6.61 -44.62
N GLU A 53 26.23 -6.24 -44.57
CA GLU A 53 27.24 -6.96 -43.75
C GLU A 53 27.28 -6.46 -42.30
N GLU A 54 26.92 -5.20 -42.02
CA GLU A 54 26.72 -4.70 -40.65
C GLU A 54 25.46 -5.27 -39.99
N LEU A 55 24.41 -5.58 -40.76
CA LEU A 55 23.22 -6.32 -40.30
C LEU A 55 23.58 -7.66 -39.63
N LYS A 56 24.67 -8.30 -40.03
CA LYS A 56 25.13 -9.57 -39.43
C LYS A 56 25.85 -9.39 -38.08
N LYS A 57 26.10 -8.15 -37.66
CA LYS A 57 27.01 -7.80 -36.55
C LYS A 57 26.39 -6.87 -35.50
N ASN A 58 25.23 -6.25 -35.75
CA ASN A 58 24.74 -5.12 -34.97
C ASN A 58 23.24 -5.28 -34.62
N PRO A 59 22.83 -5.27 -33.32
CA PRO A 59 21.48 -5.66 -32.90
C PRO A 59 20.38 -4.57 -33.05
N ASP A 60 20.70 -3.36 -33.50
CA ASP A 60 19.71 -2.28 -33.70
C ASP A 60 19.10 -2.32 -35.12
N TYR A 61 18.41 -3.43 -35.41
CA TYR A 61 17.80 -3.72 -36.70
C TYR A 61 16.80 -2.64 -37.18
N SER A 62 16.17 -1.91 -36.24
CA SER A 62 15.20 -0.85 -36.56
C SER A 62 15.85 0.34 -37.29
N LYS A 63 16.98 0.86 -36.80
CA LYS A 63 17.71 1.94 -37.49
C LYS A 63 18.29 1.51 -38.83
N ILE A 64 18.69 0.24 -38.93
CA ILE A 64 19.26 -0.31 -40.17
C ILE A 64 18.17 -0.50 -41.23
N LEU A 65 16.97 -0.95 -40.84
CA LEU A 65 15.78 -0.98 -41.70
C LEU A 65 15.39 0.43 -42.20
N GLU A 66 15.42 1.45 -41.34
CA GLU A 66 15.15 2.85 -41.76
C GLU A 66 16.17 3.32 -42.81
N THR A 67 17.46 3.03 -42.58
CA THR A 67 18.56 3.42 -43.48
C THR A 67 18.48 2.69 -44.83
N LEU A 68 18.27 1.37 -44.85
CA LEU A 68 18.14 0.59 -46.08
C LEU A 68 16.93 1.00 -46.93
N ASN A 69 15.78 1.28 -46.31
CA ASN A 69 14.60 1.77 -47.03
C ASN A 69 14.86 3.14 -47.66
N LYS A 70 15.59 4.02 -46.97
CA LYS A 70 16.01 5.32 -47.50
C LYS A 70 16.97 5.17 -48.69
N GLU A 71 17.98 4.31 -48.58
CA GLU A 71 18.93 4.07 -49.67
C GLU A 71 18.27 3.43 -50.89
N ILE A 72 17.32 2.51 -50.71
CA ILE A 72 16.51 1.97 -51.80
C ILE A 72 15.69 3.07 -52.48
N ALA A 73 15.11 4.01 -51.73
CA ALA A 73 14.37 5.13 -52.29
C ALA A 73 15.27 6.13 -53.05
N GLU A 74 16.45 6.44 -52.51
CA GLU A 74 17.43 7.34 -53.14
C GLU A 74 18.07 6.71 -54.38
N ALA A 75 18.37 5.41 -54.36
CA ALA A 75 18.80 4.65 -55.52
C ALA A 75 17.68 4.61 -56.59
N THR A 76 16.45 4.22 -56.21
CA THR A 76 15.28 4.18 -57.11
C THR A 76 15.00 5.54 -57.76
N LYS A 77 15.19 6.64 -57.03
CA LYS A 77 15.09 7.99 -57.58
C LYS A 77 16.20 8.28 -58.59
N SER A 78 17.46 8.05 -58.19
CA SER A 78 18.63 8.26 -59.06
C SER A 78 18.59 7.40 -60.34
N PHE A 79 18.00 6.21 -60.27
CA PHE A 79 17.80 5.33 -61.42
C PHE A 79 16.74 5.84 -62.40
N LYS A 80 15.64 6.44 -61.92
CA LYS A 80 14.63 7.08 -62.80
C LYS A 80 15.20 8.26 -63.58
N GLU A 81 16.22 8.91 -63.04
CA GLU A 81 16.92 10.04 -63.66
C GLU A 81 17.99 9.59 -64.69
N ALA A 82 18.34 8.30 -64.76
CA ALA A 82 19.50 7.78 -65.53
C ALA A 82 19.17 6.99 -66.82
N GLY A 83 17.90 6.89 -67.23
CA GLY A 83 17.50 6.45 -68.58
C GLY A 83 17.53 4.94 -68.87
N SER A 84 18.65 4.23 -68.65
CA SER A 84 18.74 2.77 -68.80
C SER A 84 20.00 2.19 -68.15
N TYR A 85 19.89 1.13 -67.36
CA TYR A 85 21.06 0.37 -66.86
C TYR A 85 20.74 -1.13 -66.80
N GLY A 86 21.49 -1.97 -67.51
CA GLY A 86 21.15 -3.39 -67.69
C GLY A 86 21.08 -4.20 -66.40
N ASP A 87 21.92 -3.88 -65.41
CA ASP A 87 21.97 -4.60 -64.13
C ASP A 87 20.93 -4.12 -63.10
N TYR A 88 20.10 -3.12 -63.45
CA TYR A 88 19.11 -2.50 -62.56
C TYR A 88 18.17 -3.50 -61.85
N PRO A 89 17.56 -4.50 -62.54
CA PRO A 89 16.68 -5.47 -61.88
C PRO A 89 17.43 -6.35 -60.88
N ALA A 90 18.70 -6.69 -61.18
CA ALA A 90 19.53 -7.53 -60.31
C ALA A 90 19.97 -6.78 -59.04
N ILE A 91 20.23 -5.47 -59.15
CA ILE A 91 20.56 -4.61 -58.00
C ILE A 91 19.35 -4.46 -57.08
N ILE A 92 18.19 -4.08 -57.62
CA ILE A 92 16.96 -3.94 -56.82
C ILE A 92 16.55 -5.26 -56.20
N SER A 93 16.64 -6.39 -56.93
CA SER A 93 16.34 -7.72 -56.38
C SER A 93 17.20 -8.05 -55.16
N LYS A 94 18.51 -7.79 -55.20
CA LYS A 94 19.42 -8.00 -54.05
C LYS A 94 19.07 -7.10 -52.85
N LEU A 95 18.77 -5.83 -53.09
CA LEU A 95 18.37 -4.88 -52.04
C LEU A 95 17.03 -5.27 -51.40
N SER A 96 16.04 -5.67 -52.19
CA SER A 96 14.75 -6.16 -51.70
C SER A 96 14.91 -7.44 -50.87
N ALA A 97 15.78 -8.37 -51.28
CA ALA A 97 16.09 -9.57 -50.52
C ALA A 97 16.78 -9.26 -49.18
N ALA A 98 17.70 -8.28 -49.15
CA ALA A 98 18.34 -7.82 -47.91
C ALA A 98 17.33 -7.21 -46.93
N VAL A 99 16.40 -6.39 -47.41
CA VAL A 99 15.31 -5.83 -46.59
C VAL A 99 14.38 -6.92 -46.06
N GLU A 100 14.02 -7.91 -46.87
CA GLU A 100 13.12 -8.98 -46.42
C GLU A 100 13.79 -9.88 -45.37
N ASN A 101 15.08 -10.19 -45.53
CA ASN A 101 15.86 -10.87 -44.50
C ASN A 101 15.94 -10.05 -43.20
N ALA A 102 16.18 -8.73 -43.29
CA ALA A 102 16.22 -7.85 -42.11
C ALA A 102 14.88 -7.78 -41.37
N LYS A 103 13.74 -7.76 -42.09
CA LYS A 103 12.40 -7.86 -41.49
C LYS A 103 12.20 -9.20 -40.79
N ASN A 104 12.62 -10.30 -41.41
CA ASN A 104 12.46 -11.65 -40.83
C ASN A 104 13.28 -11.82 -39.54
N GLU A 105 14.50 -11.28 -39.48
CA GLU A 105 15.29 -11.29 -38.24
C GLU A 105 14.72 -10.33 -37.18
N GLN A 106 14.29 -9.13 -37.56
CA GLN A 106 13.59 -8.21 -36.65
C GLN A 106 12.35 -8.88 -36.02
N GLN A 107 11.53 -9.59 -36.80
CA GLN A 107 10.37 -10.32 -36.29
C GLN A 107 10.75 -11.42 -35.28
N LYS A 108 11.84 -12.15 -35.49
CA LYS A 108 12.34 -13.14 -34.51
C LYS A 108 12.80 -12.46 -33.22
N VAL A 109 13.51 -11.35 -33.33
CA VAL A 109 13.96 -10.54 -32.18
C VAL A 109 12.77 -9.98 -31.40
N ASP A 110 11.73 -9.47 -32.08
CA ASP A 110 10.51 -8.96 -31.45
C ASP A 110 9.72 -10.08 -30.75
N GLN A 111 9.61 -11.26 -31.35
CA GLN A 111 9.00 -12.43 -30.72
C GLN A 111 9.77 -12.89 -29.48
N ALA A 112 11.11 -12.92 -29.55
CA ALA A 112 11.97 -13.26 -28.40
C ALA A 112 11.84 -12.21 -27.28
N ASN A 113 11.89 -10.93 -27.61
CA ASN A 113 11.71 -9.82 -26.66
C ASN A 113 10.33 -9.87 -26.00
N LYS A 114 9.27 -10.17 -26.75
CA LYS A 114 7.92 -10.36 -26.20
C LYS A 114 7.87 -11.52 -25.21
N LYS A 115 8.43 -12.68 -25.57
CA LYS A 115 8.50 -13.85 -24.67
C LYS A 115 9.27 -13.52 -23.39
N ILE A 116 10.41 -12.84 -23.49
CA ILE A 116 11.20 -12.37 -22.34
C ILE A 116 10.40 -11.39 -21.48
N ALA A 117 9.60 -10.49 -22.07
CA ALA A 117 8.75 -9.57 -21.32
C ALA A 117 7.64 -10.30 -20.55
N ASP A 118 6.97 -11.27 -21.19
CA ASP A 118 5.92 -12.09 -20.59
C ASP A 118 6.48 -12.96 -19.44
N GLU A 119 7.66 -13.57 -19.62
CA GLU A 119 8.36 -14.35 -18.57
C GLU A 119 8.79 -13.45 -17.39
N ASN A 120 9.36 -12.27 -17.67
CA ASN A 120 9.70 -11.30 -16.62
C ASN A 120 8.48 -10.80 -15.85
N GLN A 121 7.31 -10.68 -16.48
CA GLN A 121 6.08 -10.30 -15.80
C GLN A 121 5.61 -11.42 -14.85
N LYS A 122 5.61 -12.69 -15.32
CA LYS A 122 5.31 -13.85 -14.48
C LYS A 122 6.27 -13.99 -13.30
N ILE A 123 7.57 -13.72 -13.51
CA ILE A 123 8.58 -13.72 -12.44
C ILE A 123 8.23 -12.69 -11.36
N LYS A 124 7.85 -11.46 -11.74
CA LYS A 124 7.42 -10.41 -10.80
C LYS A 124 6.14 -10.76 -10.03
N GLU A 125 5.23 -11.50 -10.66
CA GLU A 125 3.98 -11.94 -10.02
C GLU A 125 4.23 -13.09 -9.04
N GLY A 126 4.97 -14.12 -9.45
CA GLY A 126 5.40 -15.21 -8.56
C GLY A 126 6.27 -14.73 -7.39
N ALA A 127 7.09 -13.69 -7.58
CA ALA A 127 7.81 -13.02 -6.49
C ALA A 127 6.87 -12.48 -5.40
N LYS A 128 5.76 -11.85 -5.80
CA LYS A 128 4.74 -11.35 -4.84
C LYS A 128 4.00 -12.49 -4.14
N GLU A 129 3.78 -13.60 -4.83
CA GLU A 129 3.21 -14.81 -4.21
C GLU A 129 4.14 -15.43 -3.17
N LEU A 130 5.45 -15.49 -3.45
CA LEU A 130 6.44 -15.94 -2.47
C LEU A 130 6.54 -15.01 -1.25
N LEU A 131 6.43 -13.68 -1.44
CA LEU A 131 6.37 -12.76 -0.30
C LEU A 131 5.15 -13.06 0.59
N LYS A 132 3.95 -13.21 0.01
CA LYS A 132 2.76 -13.64 0.74
C LYS A 132 2.91 -15.01 1.40
N LEU A 133 3.64 -15.94 0.77
CA LEU A 133 3.96 -17.23 1.38
C LEU A 133 4.87 -17.08 2.59
N SER A 134 5.91 -16.22 2.53
CA SER A 134 6.76 -15.94 3.71
C SER A 134 5.98 -15.34 4.88
N GLU A 135 5.05 -14.41 4.59
CA GLU A 135 4.16 -13.82 5.59
C GLU A 135 3.24 -14.87 6.23
N LYS A 136 2.69 -15.80 5.44
CA LYS A 136 1.92 -16.95 5.95
C LYS A 136 2.75 -17.88 6.84
N ILE A 137 3.98 -18.20 6.44
CA ILE A 137 4.89 -19.05 7.24
C ILE A 137 5.18 -18.39 8.60
N GLN A 138 5.45 -17.07 8.61
CA GLN A 138 5.69 -16.32 9.85
C GLN A 138 4.43 -16.29 10.74
N SER A 139 3.30 -15.90 10.19
CA SER A 139 2.02 -15.83 10.91
C SER A 139 1.62 -17.17 11.52
N PHE A 140 1.97 -18.28 10.85
CA PHE A 140 1.77 -19.62 11.38
C PHE A 140 2.71 -19.96 12.54
N ALA A 141 3.99 -19.58 12.46
CA ALA A 141 4.94 -19.72 13.58
C ALA A 141 4.47 -18.94 14.82
N ASP A 142 4.03 -17.70 14.62
CA ASP A 142 3.49 -16.82 15.67
C ASP A 142 2.23 -17.45 16.31
N THR A 143 1.39 -18.11 15.50
CA THR A 143 0.19 -18.83 15.97
C THR A 143 0.56 -19.97 16.91
N ILE A 144 1.55 -20.81 16.54
CA ILE A 144 2.02 -21.91 17.40
C ILE A 144 2.58 -21.36 18.72
N ALA A 145 3.40 -20.31 18.66
CA ALA A 145 3.99 -19.67 19.85
C ALA A 145 2.91 -19.10 20.80
N LEU A 146 1.88 -18.46 20.24
CA LEU A 146 0.74 -17.96 21.01
C LEU A 146 -0.07 -19.09 21.65
N THR A 147 -0.30 -20.21 20.94
CA THR A 147 -0.99 -21.39 21.48
C THR A 147 -0.22 -22.00 22.66
N ILE A 148 1.10 -22.17 22.54
CA ILE A 148 1.97 -22.64 23.64
C ILE A 148 1.80 -21.72 24.86
N THR A 149 1.95 -20.41 24.65
CA THR A 149 1.85 -19.40 25.71
C THR A 149 0.49 -19.45 26.43
N LYS A 150 -0.61 -19.63 25.68
CA LYS A 150 -1.96 -19.74 26.24
C LYS A 150 -2.17 -21.01 27.06
N LEU A 151 -1.63 -22.14 26.62
CA LEU A 151 -1.70 -23.42 27.35
C LEU A 151 -0.94 -23.33 28.68
N GLU A 152 0.34 -22.96 28.64
CA GLU A 152 1.18 -22.86 29.84
C GLU A 152 0.65 -21.80 30.83
N GLY A 153 0.12 -20.68 30.32
CA GLY A 153 -0.45 -19.61 31.14
C GLY A 153 -1.71 -19.99 31.94
N LYS A 154 -2.45 -21.03 31.54
CA LYS A 154 -3.67 -21.50 32.24
C LYS A 154 -3.50 -22.82 32.99
N LYS A 155 -2.28 -23.13 33.43
CA LYS A 155 -1.87 -24.33 34.20
C LYS A 155 -1.77 -25.64 33.39
N PHE A 156 -1.89 -25.61 32.05
CA PHE A 156 -1.58 -26.78 31.24
C PHE A 156 -0.08 -26.85 30.98
N GLN A 157 0.62 -27.66 31.78
CA GLN A 157 2.04 -27.91 31.53
C GLN A 157 2.18 -28.81 30.29
N ILE A 158 2.73 -28.26 29.22
CA ILE A 158 3.15 -29.04 28.05
C ILE A 158 4.37 -29.86 28.46
N ASP A 159 4.44 -31.13 28.02
CA ASP A 159 5.64 -31.95 28.21
C ASP A 159 6.88 -31.23 27.66
N GLU A 160 7.97 -31.19 28.44
CA GLU A 160 9.17 -30.44 28.11
C GLU A 160 9.91 -30.98 26.87
N THR A 161 9.73 -32.25 26.52
CA THR A 161 10.29 -32.83 25.27
C THR A 161 9.47 -32.35 24.08
N PHE A 162 8.14 -32.43 24.17
CA PHE A 162 7.24 -31.97 23.12
C PHE A 162 7.31 -30.45 22.92
N LYS A 163 7.40 -29.67 24.00
CA LYS A 163 7.62 -28.22 23.97
C LYS A 163 8.89 -27.84 23.21
N LYS A 164 10.01 -28.55 23.43
CA LYS A 164 11.26 -28.34 22.68
C LYS A 164 11.10 -28.66 21.19
N GLN A 165 10.33 -29.69 20.84
CA GLN A 165 10.00 -29.99 19.44
C GLN A 165 9.19 -28.84 18.81
N LEU A 166 8.16 -28.32 19.49
CA LEU A 166 7.37 -27.20 19.00
C LEU A 166 8.18 -25.91 18.85
N ILE A 167 9.06 -25.59 19.79
CA ILE A 167 10.01 -24.46 19.69
C ILE A 167 10.93 -24.65 18.48
N SER A 168 11.48 -25.85 18.28
CA SER A 168 12.31 -26.18 17.10
C SER A 168 11.54 -26.01 15.78
N THR A 169 10.24 -26.35 15.76
CA THR A 169 9.35 -26.12 14.61
C THR A 169 9.12 -24.63 14.36
N ILE A 170 8.91 -23.82 15.42
CA ILE A 170 8.81 -22.35 15.31
C ILE A 170 10.10 -21.75 14.74
N GLU A 171 11.26 -22.17 15.24
CA GLU A 171 12.57 -21.73 14.71
C GLU A 171 12.77 -22.10 13.24
N LEU A 172 12.36 -23.32 12.85
CA LEU A 172 12.41 -23.78 11.46
C LEU A 172 11.48 -22.96 10.55
N LEU A 173 10.25 -22.69 10.99
CA LEU A 173 9.28 -21.84 10.27
C LEU A 173 9.84 -20.41 10.10
N ASN A 174 10.33 -19.80 11.17
CA ASN A 174 10.94 -18.46 11.12
C ASN A 174 12.12 -18.42 10.13
N LYS A 175 13.02 -19.41 10.19
CA LYS A 175 14.14 -19.54 9.25
C LYS A 175 13.66 -19.67 7.80
N LYS A 176 12.63 -20.49 7.54
CA LYS A 176 12.07 -20.70 6.21
C LYS A 176 11.31 -19.50 5.68
N SER A 177 10.60 -18.75 6.53
CA SER A 177 10.01 -17.45 6.16
C SER A 177 11.08 -16.50 5.63
N VAL A 178 12.19 -16.33 6.35
CA VAL A 178 13.32 -15.48 5.93
C VAL A 178 13.96 -15.99 4.63
N GLU A 179 14.14 -17.31 4.47
CA GLU A 179 14.66 -17.92 3.24
C GLU A 179 13.77 -17.62 2.02
N VAL A 180 12.46 -17.86 2.13
CA VAL A 180 11.47 -17.61 1.07
C VAL A 180 11.40 -16.13 0.72
N LYS A 181 11.39 -15.25 1.73
CA LYS A 181 11.41 -13.79 1.55
C LYS A 181 12.68 -13.33 0.83
N THR A 182 13.84 -13.87 1.21
CA THR A 182 15.13 -13.54 0.60
C THR A 182 15.19 -14.00 -0.86
N PHE A 183 14.71 -15.21 -1.15
CA PHE A 183 14.60 -15.73 -2.52
C PHE A 183 13.73 -14.81 -3.39
N ALA A 184 12.55 -14.44 -2.88
CA ALA A 184 11.59 -13.56 -3.57
C ALA A 184 12.13 -12.16 -3.87
N THR A 185 13.06 -11.63 -3.05
CA THR A 185 13.63 -10.29 -3.22
C THR A 185 14.96 -10.24 -3.96
N VAL A 186 15.84 -11.24 -3.79
CA VAL A 186 17.23 -11.19 -4.30
C VAL A 186 17.37 -11.86 -5.67
N ASN A 187 16.71 -13.01 -5.88
CA ASN A 187 16.90 -13.77 -7.12
C ASN A 187 16.07 -13.21 -8.28
N THR A 188 14.92 -12.61 -7.99
CA THR A 188 13.98 -12.04 -8.97
C THR A 188 14.47 -10.74 -9.64
N ILE A 189 15.62 -10.23 -9.20
CA ILE A 189 16.33 -9.07 -9.76
C ILE A 189 17.51 -9.51 -10.66
N LYS A 190 17.90 -10.80 -10.63
CA LYS A 190 18.99 -11.32 -11.47
C LYS A 190 18.55 -11.41 -12.93
N LYS A 191 19.44 -10.97 -13.83
CA LYS A 191 19.18 -10.85 -15.27
C LYS A 191 18.85 -12.17 -15.97
N ASP A 192 19.36 -13.28 -15.45
CA ASP A 192 19.30 -14.61 -16.06
C ASP A 192 18.49 -15.63 -15.21
N PHE A 193 17.60 -15.15 -14.34
CA PHE A 193 16.77 -15.99 -13.46
C PHE A 193 15.63 -16.68 -14.23
N LEU A 194 15.44 -17.99 -14.03
CA LEU A 194 14.48 -18.77 -14.79
C LEU A 194 13.11 -18.85 -14.10
N LEU A 195 12.03 -18.72 -14.88
CA LEU A 195 10.66 -18.87 -14.36
C LEU A 195 10.41 -20.25 -13.74
N SER A 196 11.00 -21.31 -14.30
CA SER A 196 10.88 -22.68 -13.76
C SER A 196 11.50 -22.82 -12.37
N GLU A 197 12.62 -22.13 -12.08
CA GLU A 197 13.23 -22.12 -10.75
C GLU A 197 12.30 -21.47 -9.71
N LEU A 198 11.61 -20.40 -10.10
CA LEU A 198 10.61 -19.73 -9.27
C LEU A 198 9.41 -20.64 -8.99
N GLU A 199 8.89 -21.31 -10.02
CA GLU A 199 7.72 -22.18 -9.93
C GLU A 199 8.02 -23.40 -9.04
N SER A 200 9.13 -24.11 -9.27
CA SER A 200 9.54 -25.24 -8.43
C SER A 200 9.84 -24.84 -6.97
N PHE A 201 10.47 -23.68 -6.74
CA PHE A 201 10.70 -23.19 -5.37
C PHE A 201 9.38 -22.84 -4.67
N LYS A 202 8.41 -22.25 -5.38
CA LYS A 202 7.08 -21.93 -4.85
C LYS A 202 6.29 -23.20 -4.51
N GLU A 203 6.24 -24.16 -5.42
CA GLU A 203 5.56 -25.44 -5.23
C GLU A 203 6.11 -26.20 -4.03
N PHE A 204 7.45 -26.35 -3.96
CA PHE A 204 8.12 -27.02 -2.84
C PHE A 204 7.78 -26.39 -1.48
N ASN A 205 7.94 -25.07 -1.34
CA ASN A 205 7.69 -24.40 -0.06
C ASN A 205 6.20 -24.36 0.32
N THR A 206 5.29 -24.37 -0.68
CA THR A 206 3.85 -24.47 -0.43
C THR A 206 3.49 -25.85 0.12
N SER A 207 3.89 -26.93 -0.57
CA SER A 207 3.64 -28.30 -0.12
C SER A 207 4.33 -28.63 1.21
N TRP A 208 5.50 -28.05 1.46
CA TRP A 208 6.19 -28.16 2.75
C TRP A 208 5.39 -27.52 3.88
N LEU A 209 4.87 -26.30 3.70
CA LEU A 209 4.04 -25.64 4.71
C LEU A 209 2.74 -26.41 4.96
N GLU A 210 2.07 -26.89 3.91
CA GLU A 210 0.81 -27.67 4.00
C GLU A 210 0.96 -28.93 4.87
N LYS A 211 2.12 -29.61 4.83
CA LYS A 211 2.41 -30.76 5.69
C LYS A 211 2.51 -30.37 7.16
N ILE A 212 3.27 -29.32 7.49
CA ILE A 212 3.40 -28.85 8.88
C ILE A 212 2.06 -28.32 9.41
N VAL A 213 1.27 -27.63 8.58
CA VAL A 213 -0.09 -27.21 8.94
C VAL A 213 -0.97 -28.43 9.24
N SER A 214 -0.90 -29.49 8.44
CA SER A 214 -1.65 -30.72 8.66
C SER A 214 -1.26 -31.44 9.95
N GLU A 215 0.04 -31.55 10.24
CA GLU A 215 0.55 -32.10 11.51
C GLU A 215 0.08 -31.28 12.71
N TRP A 216 0.06 -29.95 12.60
CA TRP A 216 -0.45 -29.06 13.65
C TRP A 216 -1.97 -29.15 13.85
N GLU A 217 -2.76 -29.47 12.82
CA GLU A 217 -4.19 -29.78 13.02
C GLU A 217 -4.38 -31.02 13.91
N GLU A 218 -3.53 -32.05 13.77
CA GLU A 218 -3.58 -33.22 14.67
C GLU A 218 -3.17 -32.86 16.11
N VAL A 219 -2.15 -32.00 16.29
CA VAL A 219 -1.79 -31.47 17.62
C VAL A 219 -2.95 -30.68 18.24
N LYS A 220 -3.63 -29.82 17.47
CA LYS A 220 -4.82 -29.08 17.95
C LYS A 220 -6.00 -30.00 18.27
N LYS A 221 -6.19 -31.11 17.55
CA LYS A 221 -7.21 -32.12 17.90
C LYS A 221 -6.89 -32.79 19.23
N ALA A 222 -5.63 -33.16 19.46
CA ALA A 222 -5.18 -33.73 20.73
C ALA A 222 -5.40 -32.77 21.90
N TRP A 223 -5.23 -31.47 21.69
CA TRP A 223 -5.49 -30.40 22.68
C TRP A 223 -6.89 -29.77 22.59
N SER A 224 -7.83 -30.40 21.90
CA SER A 224 -9.14 -29.79 21.62
C SER A 224 -9.94 -29.45 22.88
N LYS A 225 -9.76 -30.21 23.96
CA LYS A 225 -10.37 -29.96 25.27
C LYS A 225 -9.73 -28.77 25.97
N GLU A 226 -8.41 -28.76 26.08
CA GLU A 226 -7.62 -27.72 26.74
C GLU A 226 -7.82 -26.36 26.05
N LEU A 227 -7.83 -26.35 24.71
CA LEU A 227 -8.11 -25.16 23.91
C LEU A 227 -9.56 -24.67 24.08
N ALA A 228 -10.53 -25.56 24.25
CA ALA A 228 -11.91 -25.20 24.54
C ALA A 228 -12.08 -24.64 25.96
N GLU A 229 -11.40 -25.20 26.97
CA GLU A 229 -11.38 -24.67 28.34
C GLU A 229 -10.73 -23.28 28.40
N ILE A 230 -9.58 -23.09 27.73
CA ILE A 230 -8.93 -21.78 27.62
C ILE A 230 -9.87 -20.74 27.01
N LYS A 231 -10.58 -21.11 25.93
CA LYS A 231 -11.54 -20.23 25.27
C LYS A 231 -12.74 -19.92 26.17
N ALA A 232 -13.31 -20.91 26.85
CA ALA A 232 -14.43 -20.71 27.76
C ALA A 232 -14.06 -19.76 28.92
N ASP A 233 -12.84 -19.85 29.45
CA ASP A 233 -12.33 -18.91 30.45
C ASP A 233 -12.06 -17.51 29.87
N ASP A 234 -11.56 -17.39 28.63
CA ASP A 234 -11.38 -16.09 27.95
C ASP A 234 -12.75 -15.42 27.72
N ASP A 235 -13.73 -16.17 27.18
CA ASP A 235 -15.11 -15.72 26.95
C ASP A 235 -15.81 -15.34 28.28
N LYS A 236 -15.57 -16.11 29.35
CA LYS A 236 -16.08 -15.81 30.71
C LYS A 236 -15.47 -14.53 31.28
N LYS A 237 -14.14 -14.35 31.19
CA LYS A 237 -13.47 -13.13 31.66
C LYS A 237 -13.98 -11.90 30.91
N LEU A 238 -14.17 -12.00 29.60
CA LEU A 238 -14.75 -10.96 28.77
C LEU A 238 -16.21 -10.66 29.18
N ALA A 239 -17.01 -11.68 29.49
CA ALA A 239 -18.37 -11.49 30.00
C ALA A 239 -18.40 -10.78 31.38
N GLU A 240 -17.50 -11.16 32.30
CA GLU A 240 -17.35 -10.51 33.62
C GLU A 240 -16.90 -9.04 33.50
N GLU A 241 -15.94 -8.73 32.64
CA GLU A 241 -15.49 -7.36 32.37
C GLU A 241 -16.62 -6.52 31.74
N ASN A 242 -17.34 -7.06 30.74
CA ASN A 242 -18.51 -6.41 30.16
C ASN A 242 -19.61 -6.17 31.20
N GLN A 243 -19.86 -7.13 32.10
CA GLN A 243 -20.85 -6.96 33.18
C GLN A 243 -20.44 -5.85 34.15
N LYS A 244 -19.15 -5.76 34.53
CA LYS A 244 -18.63 -4.64 35.34
C LYS A 244 -18.81 -3.29 34.64
N ILE A 245 -18.56 -3.23 33.33
CA ILE A 245 -18.78 -2.02 32.52
C ILE A 245 -20.26 -1.61 32.54
N GLN A 246 -21.20 -2.53 32.32
CA GLN A 246 -22.63 -2.23 32.36
C GLN A 246 -23.10 -1.77 33.76
N ASN A 247 -22.60 -2.41 34.83
CA ASN A 247 -22.90 -2.00 36.20
C ASN A 247 -22.37 -0.58 36.49
N GLY A 248 -21.13 -0.27 36.11
CA GLY A 248 -20.55 1.07 36.29
C GLY A 248 -21.26 2.15 35.46
N ILE A 249 -21.74 1.82 34.26
CA ILE A 249 -22.60 2.70 33.45
C ILE A 249 -23.93 2.99 34.18
N ALA A 250 -24.57 1.97 34.77
CA ALA A 250 -25.81 2.14 35.52
C ALA A 250 -25.61 3.00 36.79
N GLU A 251 -24.52 2.78 37.53
CA GLU A 251 -24.14 3.58 38.69
C GLU A 251 -23.87 5.05 38.32
N LEU A 252 -23.14 5.31 37.24
CA LEU A 252 -22.92 6.67 36.71
C LEU A 252 -24.23 7.32 36.26
N SER A 253 -25.11 6.60 35.58
CA SER A 253 -26.41 7.10 35.15
C SER A 253 -27.29 7.50 36.34
N LYS A 254 -27.24 6.73 37.42
CA LYS A 254 -27.88 7.07 38.71
C LYS A 254 -27.25 8.32 39.33
N LEU A 255 -25.92 8.39 39.40
CA LEU A 255 -25.19 9.54 39.95
C LEU A 255 -25.48 10.85 39.19
N SER A 256 -25.58 10.79 37.86
CA SER A 256 -25.99 11.91 37.01
C SER A 256 -27.39 12.44 37.40
N LYS A 257 -28.35 11.53 37.57
CA LYS A 257 -29.69 11.89 38.04
C LYS A 257 -29.66 12.49 39.45
N GLU A 258 -28.92 11.90 40.38
CA GLU A 258 -28.78 12.42 41.75
C GLU A 258 -28.16 13.83 41.80
N ASN A 259 -27.22 14.15 40.90
CA ASN A 259 -26.69 15.51 40.74
C ASN A 259 -27.79 16.50 40.29
N SER A 260 -28.57 16.12 39.27
CA SER A 260 -29.68 16.94 38.74
C SER A 260 -30.80 17.15 39.77
N ASP A 261 -31.20 16.09 40.46
CA ASP A 261 -32.24 16.12 41.49
C ASP A 261 -31.80 16.98 42.71
N LEU A 262 -30.52 16.92 43.11
CA LEU A 262 -29.97 17.80 44.14
C LEU A 262 -29.93 19.26 43.68
N ALA A 263 -29.48 19.53 42.45
CA ALA A 263 -29.46 20.89 41.90
C ALA A 263 -30.85 21.54 41.94
N LYS A 264 -31.86 20.80 41.48
CA LYS A 264 -33.27 21.21 41.52
C LYS A 264 -33.77 21.41 42.96
N THR A 265 -33.40 20.53 43.88
CA THR A 265 -33.77 20.64 45.31
C THR A 265 -33.22 21.94 45.93
N ILE A 266 -31.97 22.30 45.63
CA ILE A 266 -31.36 23.56 46.09
C ILE A 266 -32.10 24.75 45.48
N GLU A 267 -32.37 24.74 44.17
CA GLU A 267 -33.09 25.80 43.46
C GLU A 267 -34.50 26.03 44.03
N GLU A 268 -35.28 24.97 44.22
CA GLU A 268 -36.60 25.04 44.86
C GLU A 268 -36.53 25.54 46.31
N THR A 269 -35.48 25.19 47.04
CA THR A 269 -35.28 25.62 48.43
C THR A 269 -35.00 27.12 48.51
N ILE A 270 -34.13 27.65 47.64
CA ILE A 270 -33.89 29.10 47.50
C ILE A 270 -35.22 29.79 47.18
N ALA A 271 -35.93 29.35 46.14
CA ALA A 271 -37.17 29.97 45.69
C ALA A 271 -38.32 29.94 46.74
N LYS A 272 -38.28 28.99 47.70
CA LYS A 272 -39.21 28.97 48.84
C LYS A 272 -38.76 29.92 49.96
N LEU A 273 -37.47 29.95 50.29
CA LEU A 273 -36.90 30.85 51.31
C LEU A 273 -37.08 32.32 50.93
N GLU A 274 -36.83 32.71 49.68
CA GLU A 274 -36.93 34.10 49.20
C GLU A 274 -38.35 34.70 49.27
N LYS A 275 -39.39 33.88 49.48
CA LYS A 275 -40.77 34.36 49.69
C LYS A 275 -41.01 34.95 51.09
N LYS A 276 -40.13 34.67 52.05
CA LYS A 276 -40.24 35.11 53.45
C LYS A 276 -38.97 35.76 54.00
N PHE A 277 -37.79 35.31 53.54
CA PHE A 277 -36.50 35.67 54.12
C PHE A 277 -35.59 36.32 53.09
N GLN A 278 -34.86 37.36 53.51
CA GLN A 278 -33.82 37.96 52.69
C GLN A 278 -32.54 37.10 52.78
N ILE A 279 -32.23 36.39 51.70
CA ILE A 279 -31.00 35.59 51.61
C ILE A 279 -29.82 36.53 51.33
N PRO A 280 -28.69 36.45 52.07
CA PRO A 280 -27.49 37.24 51.79
C PRO A 280 -26.99 37.01 50.36
N LYS A 281 -26.67 38.09 49.65
CA LYS A 281 -26.32 38.06 48.22
C LYS A 281 -25.19 37.08 47.91
N ASP A 282 -24.07 37.18 48.61
CA ASP A 282 -22.89 36.33 48.42
C ASP A 282 -23.19 34.83 48.68
N PHE A 283 -24.13 34.54 49.58
CA PHE A 283 -24.56 33.18 49.86
C PHE A 283 -25.47 32.64 48.74
N LYS A 284 -26.39 33.46 48.22
CA LYS A 284 -27.20 33.14 47.03
C LYS A 284 -26.32 32.88 45.81
N GLU A 285 -25.27 33.68 45.59
CA GLU A 285 -24.33 33.50 44.49
C GLU A 285 -23.51 32.21 44.60
N LYS A 286 -23.10 31.82 45.82
CA LYS A 286 -22.49 30.51 46.10
C LYS A 286 -23.43 29.36 45.77
N LEU A 287 -24.68 29.37 46.28
CA LEU A 287 -25.65 28.31 45.98
C LEU A 287 -25.98 28.22 44.48
N THR A 288 -26.11 29.36 43.80
CA THR A 288 -26.31 29.43 42.34
C THR A 288 -25.13 28.81 41.58
N SER A 289 -23.90 29.02 42.07
CA SER A 289 -22.70 28.37 41.51
C SER A 289 -22.68 26.86 41.76
N THR A 290 -23.13 26.39 42.93
CA THR A 290 -23.31 24.96 43.23
C THR A 290 -24.33 24.29 42.31
N ILE A 291 -25.49 24.92 42.07
CA ILE A 291 -26.50 24.45 41.11
C ILE A 291 -25.89 24.29 39.70
N LYS A 292 -25.14 25.30 39.23
CA LYS A 292 -24.44 25.25 37.94
C LYS A 292 -23.41 24.11 37.88
N LEU A 293 -22.65 23.89 38.96
CA LEU A 293 -21.67 22.81 39.04
C LEU A 293 -22.32 21.42 38.98
N LEU A 294 -23.37 21.19 39.77
CA LEU A 294 -24.12 19.93 39.77
C LEU A 294 -24.73 19.63 38.39
N ASN A 295 -25.37 20.61 37.76
CA ASN A 295 -25.93 20.45 36.41
C ASN A 295 -24.84 20.22 35.34
N LYS A 296 -23.68 20.88 35.45
CA LYS A 296 -22.52 20.61 34.60
C LYS A 296 -22.04 19.17 34.78
N LYS A 297 -21.94 18.69 36.03
CA LYS A 297 -21.50 17.33 36.35
C LYS A 297 -22.47 16.25 35.85
N ALA A 298 -23.78 16.44 36.00
CA ALA A 298 -24.78 15.55 35.41
C ALA A 298 -24.60 15.43 33.87
N ASN A 299 -24.38 16.56 33.19
CA ASN A 299 -24.14 16.57 31.74
C ASN A 299 -22.79 15.94 31.33
N GLU A 300 -21.72 16.18 32.08
CA GLU A 300 -20.42 15.50 31.89
C GLU A 300 -20.58 13.98 32.00
N ILE A 301 -21.25 13.50 33.04
CA ILE A 301 -21.50 12.07 33.27
C ILE A 301 -22.37 11.46 32.17
N ASN A 302 -23.46 12.13 31.77
CA ASN A 302 -24.32 11.68 30.66
C ASN A 302 -23.56 11.58 29.33
N THR A 303 -22.68 12.54 29.06
CA THR A 303 -21.84 12.56 27.86
C THR A 303 -20.84 11.40 27.88
N PHE A 304 -20.22 11.16 29.03
CA PHE A 304 -19.30 10.03 29.23
C PHE A 304 -20.03 8.70 29.03
N VAL A 305 -21.16 8.46 29.73
CA VAL A 305 -21.99 7.26 29.57
C VAL A 305 -22.40 7.02 28.12
N SER A 306 -22.93 8.04 27.43
CA SER A 306 -23.33 7.92 26.02
C SER A 306 -22.17 7.61 25.08
N THR A 307 -20.94 7.94 25.48
CA THR A 307 -19.72 7.62 24.73
C THR A 307 -19.28 6.18 24.98
N VAL A 308 -19.23 5.76 26.25
CA VAL A 308 -18.83 4.39 26.63
C VAL A 308 -19.79 3.35 26.04
N SER A 309 -21.11 3.57 26.14
CA SER A 309 -22.12 2.65 25.59
C SER A 309 -22.09 2.46 24.06
N LYS A 310 -21.28 3.24 23.32
CA LYS A 310 -21.14 3.17 21.86
C LYS A 310 -19.77 2.63 21.40
N LYS A 311 -18.80 2.50 22.30
CA LYS A 311 -17.48 1.94 21.97
C LYS A 311 -17.54 0.41 22.02
N THR A 312 -16.95 -0.24 21.01
CA THR A 312 -16.75 -1.70 20.99
C THR A 312 -15.62 -2.16 21.90
N GLU A 313 -14.68 -1.27 22.21
CA GLU A 313 -13.56 -1.51 23.12
C GLU A 313 -13.47 -0.33 24.11
N PHE A 314 -13.54 -0.62 25.40
CA PHE A 314 -13.43 0.37 26.47
C PHE A 314 -12.64 -0.19 27.66
N VAL A 315 -11.79 0.63 28.27
CA VAL A 315 -10.90 0.22 29.36
C VAL A 315 -11.63 0.36 30.69
N LEU A 316 -11.85 -0.74 31.42
CA LEU A 316 -12.57 -0.75 32.70
C LEU A 316 -11.98 0.24 33.73
N GLU A 317 -10.66 0.39 33.77
CA GLU A 317 -9.95 1.32 34.66
C GLU A 317 -10.34 2.80 34.43
N GLU A 318 -10.61 3.21 33.18
CA GLU A 318 -11.12 4.56 32.87
C GLU A 318 -12.53 4.79 33.43
N LEU A 319 -13.38 3.75 33.41
CA LEU A 319 -14.74 3.81 33.97
C LEU A 319 -14.70 3.92 35.50
N GLU A 320 -13.89 3.08 36.14
CA GLU A 320 -13.76 3.05 37.60
C GLU A 320 -13.19 4.36 38.14
N SER A 321 -12.13 4.88 37.52
CA SER A 321 -11.52 6.18 37.86
C SER A 321 -12.50 7.36 37.68
N PHE A 322 -13.24 7.40 36.56
CA PHE A 322 -14.24 8.44 36.32
C PHE A 322 -15.41 8.36 37.32
N LYS A 323 -15.83 7.15 37.67
CA LYS A 323 -16.88 6.90 38.67
C LYS A 323 -16.48 7.34 40.07
N GLU A 324 -15.29 6.97 40.53
CA GLU A 324 -14.78 7.33 41.86
C GLU A 324 -14.71 8.85 42.02
N LEU A 325 -14.08 9.55 41.07
CA LEU A 325 -13.93 11.01 41.10
C LEU A 325 -15.27 11.74 41.19
N ASN A 326 -16.25 11.38 40.36
CA ASN A 326 -17.57 12.03 40.37
C ASN A 326 -18.37 11.68 41.64
N THR A 327 -18.20 10.46 42.18
CA THR A 327 -18.87 10.03 43.41
C THR A 327 -18.34 10.80 44.62
N LEU A 328 -17.02 10.99 44.72
CA LEU A 328 -16.37 11.81 45.75
C LEU A 328 -16.91 13.25 45.71
N GLN A 329 -16.84 13.90 44.54
CA GLN A 329 -17.30 15.29 44.36
C GLN A 329 -18.79 15.47 44.70
N PHE A 330 -19.65 14.52 44.34
CA PHE A 330 -21.07 14.58 44.70
C PHE A 330 -21.28 14.44 46.21
N ASN A 331 -20.56 13.54 46.88
CA ASN A 331 -20.66 13.36 48.33
C ASN A 331 -20.16 14.59 49.12
N GLU A 332 -19.11 15.27 48.65
CA GLU A 332 -18.66 16.55 49.21
C GLU A 332 -19.77 17.62 49.12
N ILE A 333 -20.35 17.84 47.92
CA ILE A 333 -21.42 18.82 47.74
C ILE A 333 -22.66 18.48 48.58
N LYS A 334 -23.02 17.19 48.67
CA LYS A 334 -24.13 16.70 49.48
C LYS A 334 -23.90 16.94 50.98
N THR A 335 -22.65 16.80 51.44
CA THR A 335 -22.25 17.08 52.84
C THR A 335 -22.32 18.56 53.16
N GLU A 336 -21.83 19.43 52.26
CA GLU A 336 -21.96 20.89 52.42
C GLU A 336 -23.42 21.35 52.36
N TRP A 337 -24.24 20.74 51.51
CA TRP A 337 -25.68 21.03 51.47
C TRP A 337 -26.37 20.65 52.79
N ALA A 338 -26.04 19.51 53.40
CA ALA A 338 -26.58 19.13 54.70
C ALA A 338 -26.23 20.15 55.80
N LYS A 339 -25.00 20.71 55.80
CA LYS A 339 -24.61 21.81 56.70
C LYS A 339 -25.43 23.08 56.46
N VAL A 340 -25.69 23.43 55.20
CA VAL A 340 -26.58 24.55 54.84
C VAL A 340 -28.00 24.32 55.36
N GLN A 341 -28.56 23.11 55.18
CA GLN A 341 -29.90 22.78 55.67
C GLN A 341 -29.99 22.88 57.19
N GLU A 342 -28.98 22.42 57.94
CA GLU A 342 -28.94 22.53 59.39
C GLU A 342 -28.80 23.99 59.85
N ALA A 343 -27.96 24.79 59.19
CA ALA A 343 -27.79 26.21 59.50
C ALA A 343 -29.06 27.06 59.24
N TRP A 344 -29.91 26.63 58.30
CA TRP A 344 -31.18 27.29 57.96
C TRP A 344 -32.42 26.54 58.50
N LYS A 345 -32.24 25.56 59.41
CA LYS A 345 -33.29 24.60 59.79
C LYS A 345 -34.58 25.25 60.29
N ASP A 346 -34.51 26.37 60.98
CA ASP A 346 -35.69 27.00 61.57
C ASP A 346 -36.46 27.83 60.53
N GLN A 347 -35.75 28.50 59.62
CA GLN A 347 -36.33 29.11 58.42
C GLN A 347 -36.96 28.06 57.49
N LEU A 348 -36.27 26.92 57.31
CA LEU A 348 -36.76 25.78 56.52
C LEU A 348 -38.00 25.15 57.15
N LYS A 349 -38.08 25.01 58.48
CA LYS A 349 -39.31 24.60 59.17
C LYS A 349 -40.43 25.59 58.89
N GLU A 350 -40.20 26.90 59.03
CA GLU A 350 -41.24 27.93 58.88
C GLU A 350 -41.80 28.06 57.45
N ILE A 351 -41.04 27.68 56.41
CA ILE A 351 -41.57 27.54 55.03
C ILE A 351 -42.23 26.18 54.76
N SER A 352 -41.96 25.16 55.58
CA SER A 352 -42.55 23.81 55.47
C SER A 352 -43.88 23.67 56.21
N THR A 353 -44.09 24.45 57.29
CA THR A 353 -45.37 24.53 57.99
C THR A 353 -46.33 25.46 57.25
N LYS A 354 -47.01 24.93 56.24
CA LYS A 354 -48.22 25.49 55.65
C LYS A 354 -49.15 24.40 55.13
#